data_AF-A0A967N4Q6-F1
#
_entry.id   AF-A0A967N4Q6-F1
#
_cell.length_a   1.000
_cell.length_b   1.000
_cell.length_c   1.000
_cell.angle_alpha   90.00
_cell.angle_beta   90.00
_cell.angle_gamma   90.00
#
_symmetry.space_group_name_H-M   'P 1'
#
loop_
_entity.id
_entity.type
_entity.pdbx_description
1 polymer ?
#
loop_
_entity_poly.entity_id
_entity_poly.type
_entity_poly.pdbx_seq_one_letter_code
_entity_poly.pdbx_strand_id
1 'polypeptide(L)'
;MQSPTMYRLLLFGGISLEGPDGPVSGPVAQRQRLGLLAVLAASRPGHVSREKLVGLFWPERPEEKARHSLANSLYLIRKEMGEDAIQETGGGLRLNPDVVWCDVSAYRGALARSGDAPDTPGRAAALEEAVALHRGPFLDGFYVPDAPDFQRWADAERRRLADRHGNALE
;
A
#
# COMPACT_ATOMS: atom_id res chain seq x y z
N MET A 1 14.75 -25.72 3.55
CA MET A 1 13.40 -25.27 3.20
C MET A 1 13.19 -23.96 3.93
N GLN A 2 13.56 -22.84 3.30
CA GLN A 2 13.41 -21.51 3.92
C GLN A 2 11.93 -21.16 3.87
N SER A 3 11.32 -20.89 5.02
CA SER A 3 9.96 -20.37 5.11
C SER A 3 9.83 -19.13 4.21
N PRO A 4 8.68 -18.89 3.56
CA PRO A 4 8.51 -17.67 2.78
C PRO A 4 8.68 -16.46 3.72
N THR A 5 9.74 -15.69 3.49
CA THR A 5 10.07 -14.43 4.16
C THR A 5 9.10 -13.34 3.68
N MET A 6 7.81 -13.52 3.96
CA MET A 6 6.75 -12.61 3.50
C MET A 6 6.62 -11.43 4.47
N TYR A 7 6.61 -10.22 3.92
CA TYR A 7 6.29 -9.01 4.65
C TYR A 7 4.78 -8.75 4.64
N ARG A 8 4.26 -8.13 5.70
CA ARG A 8 2.85 -7.73 5.83
C ARG A 8 2.77 -6.23 6.03
N LEU A 9 2.11 -5.55 5.10
CA LEU A 9 1.81 -4.13 5.14
C LEU A 9 0.35 -3.93 5.54
N LEU A 10 0.13 -3.46 6.77
CA LEU A 10 -1.20 -3.16 7.28
C LEU A 10 -1.48 -1.68 7.10
N LEU A 11 -2.60 -1.34 6.44
CA LEU A 11 -2.98 0.03 6.12
C LEU A 11 -4.37 0.40 6.64
N PHE A 12 -5.17 -0.55 7.12
CA PHE A 12 -6.44 -0.28 7.80
C PHE A 12 -6.24 -0.19 9.32
N GLY A 13 -6.67 0.92 9.93
CA GLY A 13 -6.48 1.19 11.35
C GLY A 13 -5.10 1.79 11.70
N GLY A 14 -4.41 2.34 10.69
CA GLY A 14 -3.06 2.90 10.83
C GLY A 14 -2.12 2.33 9.78
N ILE A 15 -0.80 2.48 10.00
CA ILE A 15 0.21 1.83 9.17
C ILE A 15 1.15 0.98 10.02
N SER A 16 1.38 -0.26 9.60
CA SER A 16 2.38 -1.16 10.18
C SER A 16 3.06 -1.96 9.07
N LEU A 17 4.37 -2.18 9.22
CA LEU A 17 5.15 -3.08 8.39
C LEU A 17 5.75 -4.17 9.27
N GLU A 18 5.29 -5.39 9.06
CA GLU A 18 5.78 -6.58 9.74
C GLU A 18 6.61 -7.40 8.75
N GLY A 19 7.79 -7.81 9.20
CA GLY A 19 8.66 -8.72 8.48
C GLY A 19 8.56 -10.13 9.04
N PRO A 20 9.32 -11.07 8.46
CA PRO A 20 9.31 -12.48 8.83
C PRO A 20 9.74 -12.72 10.29
N ASP A 21 10.62 -11.85 10.81
CA ASP A 21 11.16 -11.91 12.17
C ASP A 21 10.44 -10.94 13.14
N GLY A 22 9.32 -10.34 12.74
CA GLY A 22 8.53 -9.40 13.54
C GLY A 22 8.54 -7.97 12.98
N PRO A 23 8.20 -6.95 13.80
CA PRO A 23 8.06 -5.57 13.34
C PRO A 23 9.34 -5.03 12.68
N VAL A 24 9.20 -4.47 11.47
CA VAL A 24 10.34 -3.90 10.75
C VAL A 24 10.70 -2.54 11.35
N SER A 25 12.00 -2.33 11.57
CA SER A 25 12.54 -1.10 12.17
C SER A 25 13.58 -0.44 11.25
N GLY A 26 14.11 0.72 11.63
CA GLY A 26 15.20 1.39 10.92
C GLY A 26 14.72 2.25 9.73
N PRO A 27 15.57 2.47 8.71
CA PRO A 27 15.27 3.43 7.64
C PRO A 27 13.97 3.15 6.89
N VAL A 28 13.67 1.88 6.58
CA VAL A 28 12.45 1.47 5.87
C VAL A 28 11.17 1.80 6.65
N ALA A 29 11.22 1.77 7.98
CA ALA A 29 10.11 2.10 8.88
C ALA A 29 9.88 3.61 9.04
N GLN A 30 10.69 4.47 8.41
CA GLN A 30 10.45 5.90 8.41
C GLN A 30 9.18 6.25 7.63
N ARG A 31 8.44 7.25 8.12
CA ARG A 31 7.15 7.71 7.57
C ARG A 31 7.17 7.88 6.05
N GLN A 32 8.22 8.48 5.49
CA GLN A 32 8.28 8.69 4.04
C GLN A 32 8.28 7.37 3.24
N ARG A 33 9.00 6.34 3.69
CA ARG A 33 9.07 5.04 3.00
C ARG A 33 7.83 4.19 3.25
N LEU A 34 7.28 4.23 4.46
CA LEU A 34 5.98 3.63 4.77
C LEU A 34 4.86 4.25 3.91
N GLY A 35 4.84 5.57 3.76
CA GLY A 35 3.91 6.26 2.86
C GLY A 35 4.10 5.82 1.41
N LEU A 36 5.34 5.66 0.95
CA LEU A 36 5.63 5.19 -0.41
C LEU A 36 5.11 3.75 -0.63
N LEU A 37 5.34 2.85 0.32
CA LEU A 37 4.78 1.49 0.30
C LEU A 37 3.25 1.52 0.24
N ALA A 38 2.61 2.38 1.04
CA ALA A 38 1.16 2.56 1.01
C ALA A 38 0.64 3.04 -0.35
N VAL A 39 1.33 4.00 -0.99
CA VAL A 39 0.98 4.47 -2.35
C VAL A 39 1.12 3.36 -3.37
N LEU A 40 2.20 2.57 -3.32
CA LEU A 40 2.41 1.45 -4.24
C LEU A 40 1.37 0.34 -4.06
N ALA A 41 0.95 0.05 -2.83
CA ALA A 41 -0.05 -0.97 -2.54
C ALA A 41 -1.49 -0.52 -2.87
N ALA A 42 -1.81 0.75 -2.62
CA ALA A 42 -3.17 1.27 -2.71
C ALA A 42 -3.49 2.00 -4.03
N SER A 43 -2.52 2.34 -4.87
CA SER A 43 -2.80 3.04 -6.13
C SER A 43 -3.51 2.17 -7.18
N ARG A 44 -4.28 2.82 -8.07
CA ARG A 44 -4.93 2.24 -9.24
C ARG A 44 -4.57 3.02 -10.52
N PRO A 45 -4.40 2.35 -11.68
CA PRO A 45 -4.29 0.90 -11.87
C PRO A 45 -2.93 0.42 -11.40
N GLY A 46 -2.87 -0.54 -10.45
CA GLY A 46 -1.77 -1.19 -9.69
C GLY A 46 -0.26 -0.90 -9.88
N HIS A 47 0.15 0.13 -10.60
CA HIS A 47 1.50 0.63 -10.82
C HIS A 47 1.47 2.16 -10.75
N VAL A 48 2.58 2.76 -10.34
CA VAL A 48 2.70 4.21 -10.10
C VAL A 48 3.97 4.72 -10.76
N SER A 49 3.86 5.75 -11.60
CA SER A 49 5.04 6.35 -12.22
C SER A 49 5.95 7.00 -11.17
N ARG A 50 7.25 7.04 -11.48
CA ARG A 50 8.25 7.72 -10.64
C ARG A 50 7.94 9.22 -10.51
N GLU A 51 7.43 9.86 -11.56
CA GLU A 51 7.04 11.28 -11.50
C GLU A 51 5.89 11.51 -10.52
N LYS A 52 4.88 10.62 -10.51
CA LYS A 52 3.77 10.73 -9.57
C LYS A 52 4.26 10.55 -8.12
N LEU A 53 5.14 9.59 -7.86
CA LEU A 53 5.74 9.42 -6.53
C LEU A 53 6.55 10.66 -6.13
N VAL A 54 7.33 11.23 -7.05
CA VAL A 54 8.06 12.48 -6.81
C VAL A 54 7.11 13.61 -6.42
N GLY A 55 6.05 13.85 -7.19
CA GLY A 55 5.08 14.90 -6.91
C GLY A 55 4.34 14.72 -5.57
N LEU A 56 4.04 13.48 -5.17
CA LEU A 56 3.36 13.22 -3.90
C LEU A 56 4.25 13.52 -2.67
N PHE A 57 5.52 13.14 -2.72
CA PHE A 57 6.40 13.11 -1.54
C PHE A 57 7.41 14.26 -1.48
N TRP A 58 7.73 14.88 -2.61
CA TRP A 58 8.74 15.94 -2.69
C TRP A 58 8.33 17.06 -3.67
N PRO A 59 7.11 17.65 -3.55
CA PRO A 59 6.60 18.63 -4.52
C PRO A 59 7.45 19.91 -4.61
N GLU A 60 8.02 20.36 -3.48
CA GLU A 60 8.79 21.60 -3.38
C GLU A 60 10.30 21.43 -3.68
N ARG A 61 10.74 20.21 -4.02
CA ARG A 61 12.16 19.94 -4.27
C ARG A 61 12.49 20.10 -5.76
N PRO A 62 13.71 20.60 -6.08
CA PRO A 62 14.22 20.53 -7.44
C PRO A 62 14.17 19.09 -7.96
N GLU A 63 13.76 18.94 -9.21
CA GLU A 63 13.41 17.66 -9.83
C GLU A 63 14.50 16.59 -9.68
N GLU A 64 15.77 16.97 -9.89
CA GLU A 64 16.92 16.08 -9.73
C GLU A 64 17.07 15.56 -8.29
N LYS A 65 16.95 16.46 -7.29
CA LYS A 65 17.02 16.09 -5.87
C LYS A 65 15.83 15.22 -5.46
N ALA A 66 14.65 15.48 -6.02
CA ALA A 66 13.46 14.69 -5.75
C ALA A 66 13.60 13.27 -6.31
N ARG A 67 14.09 13.13 -7.56
CA ARG A 67 14.40 11.82 -8.16
C ARG A 67 15.45 11.05 -7.37
N HIS A 68 16.51 11.72 -6.91
CA HIS A 68 17.52 11.10 -6.07
C HIS A 68 16.93 10.63 -4.73
N SER A 69 16.04 11.41 -4.12
CA SER A 69 15.34 11.05 -2.89
C SER A 69 14.43 9.82 -3.07
N LEU A 70 13.73 9.75 -4.21
CA LEU A 70 12.96 8.57 -4.60
C LEU A 70 13.88 7.35 -4.78
N ALA A 71 14.96 7.48 -5.54
CA ALA A 71 15.91 6.39 -5.79
C ALA A 71 16.49 5.82 -4.49
N ASN A 72 16.92 6.69 -3.57
CA ASN A 72 17.41 6.29 -2.25
C ASN A 72 16.33 5.60 -1.41
N SER A 73 15.08 6.07 -1.47
CA SER A 73 13.96 5.44 -0.76
C SER A 73 13.69 4.03 -1.28
N LEU A 74 13.66 3.85 -2.60
CA LEU A 74 13.49 2.55 -3.25
C LEU A 74 14.66 1.60 -2.94
N TYR A 75 15.89 2.10 -2.98
CA TYR A 75 17.08 1.33 -2.63
C TYR A 75 17.00 0.79 -1.20
N LEU A 76 16.63 1.62 -0.22
CA LEU A 76 16.52 1.20 1.17
C LEU A 76 15.39 0.19 1.40
N ILE A 77 14.27 0.32 0.69
CA ILE A 77 13.19 -0.68 0.72
C ILE A 77 13.68 -2.02 0.18
N ARG A 78 14.35 -2.01 -0.98
CA ARG A 78 14.89 -3.24 -1.60
C ARG A 78 16.01 -3.88 -0.80
N LYS A 79 16.85 -3.07 -0.15
CA LYS A 79 17.88 -3.56 0.75
C LYS A 79 17.30 -4.34 1.93
N GLU A 80 16.17 -3.89 2.46
CA GLU A 80 15.49 -4.58 3.56
C GLU A 80 14.72 -5.81 3.06
N MET A 81 13.84 -5.61 2.07
CA MET A 81 12.78 -6.56 1.72
C MET A 81 13.14 -7.45 0.52
N GLY A 82 14.32 -7.26 -0.05
CA GLY A 82 14.76 -7.88 -1.30
C GLY A 82 14.44 -7.03 -2.53
N GLU A 83 15.25 -7.20 -3.58
CA GLU A 83 15.10 -6.48 -4.86
C GLU A 83 13.71 -6.68 -5.49
N ASP A 84 13.16 -7.88 -5.33
CA ASP A 84 11.85 -8.27 -5.88
C ASP A 84 10.65 -7.65 -5.15
N ALA A 85 10.84 -6.97 -4.01
CA ALA A 85 9.75 -6.33 -3.27
C ALA A 85 9.05 -5.23 -4.08
N ILE A 86 9.80 -4.56 -4.98
CA ILE A 86 9.26 -3.52 -5.87
C ILE A 86 9.58 -3.88 -7.32
N GLN A 87 8.55 -4.24 -8.07
CA GLN A 87 8.63 -4.54 -9.49
C GLN A 87 8.42 -3.28 -10.34
N GLU A 88 9.09 -3.25 -11.48
CA GLU A 88 8.88 -2.24 -12.52
C GLU A 88 8.10 -2.88 -13.66
N THR A 89 6.97 -2.29 -14.05
CA THR A 89 6.08 -2.81 -15.09
C THR A 89 5.48 -1.65 -15.86
N GLY A 90 5.65 -1.63 -17.19
CA GLY A 90 5.07 -0.60 -18.06
C GLY A 90 5.49 0.84 -17.73
N GLY A 91 6.72 1.03 -17.21
CA GLY A 91 7.22 2.34 -16.77
C GLY A 91 6.72 2.81 -15.40
N GLY A 92 5.93 1.99 -14.70
CA GLY A 92 5.47 2.24 -13.34
C GLY A 92 6.07 1.26 -12.32
N LEU A 93 6.07 1.66 -11.06
CA LEU A 93 6.48 0.84 -9.92
C LEU A 93 5.26 0.22 -9.26
N ARG A 94 5.37 -1.02 -8.83
CA ARG A 94 4.33 -1.72 -8.05
C ARG A 94 4.95 -2.54 -6.94
N LEU A 95 4.18 -2.75 -5.88
CA LEU A 95 4.55 -3.69 -4.83
C LEU A 95 4.36 -5.12 -5.35
N ASN A 96 5.31 -6.01 -5.07
CA ASN A 96 5.21 -7.41 -5.42
C ASN A 96 4.40 -8.18 -4.35
N PRO A 97 3.20 -8.71 -4.69
CA PRO A 97 2.36 -9.40 -3.73
C PRO A 97 2.96 -10.72 -3.23
N ASP A 98 3.91 -11.31 -3.95
CA ASP A 98 4.58 -12.55 -3.54
C ASP A 98 5.61 -12.30 -2.42
N VAL A 99 6.07 -11.05 -2.27
CA VAL A 99 7.03 -10.64 -1.24
C VAL A 99 6.34 -9.85 -0.13
N VAL A 100 5.35 -9.03 -0.48
CA VAL A 100 4.67 -8.11 0.43
C VAL A 100 3.16 -8.25 0.31
N TRP A 101 2.56 -8.87 1.30
CA TRP A 101 1.12 -8.88 1.46
C TRP A 101 0.62 -7.53 1.97
N CYS A 102 -0.53 -7.06 1.47
CA CYS A 102 -1.17 -5.85 1.95
C CYS A 102 -2.67 -6.07 2.20
N ASP A 103 -3.17 -5.63 3.35
CA ASP A 103 -4.58 -5.79 3.73
C ASP A 103 -5.53 -5.02 2.81
N VAL A 104 -5.16 -3.83 2.30
CA VAL A 104 -5.94 -3.08 1.31
C VAL A 104 -6.00 -3.80 -0.04
N SER A 105 -4.90 -4.43 -0.48
CA SER A 105 -4.89 -5.21 -1.72
C SER A 105 -5.74 -6.47 -1.58
N ALA A 106 -5.63 -7.18 -0.45
CA ALA A 106 -6.46 -8.34 -0.12
C ALA A 106 -7.94 -7.99 -0.04
N TYR A 107 -8.29 -6.90 0.65
CA TYR A 107 -9.65 -6.36 0.77
C TYR A 107 -10.28 -6.11 -0.60
N ARG A 108 -9.56 -5.43 -1.48
CA ARG A 108 -10.03 -5.16 -2.85
C ARG A 108 -10.20 -6.42 -3.67
N GLY A 109 -9.31 -7.40 -3.50
CA GLY A 109 -9.43 -8.71 -4.13
C GLY A 109 -10.67 -9.46 -3.67
N ALA A 110 -10.96 -9.43 -2.36
CA ALA A 110 -12.15 -10.02 -1.78
C ALA A 110 -13.44 -9.36 -2.30
N LEU A 111 -13.49 -8.02 -2.37
CA LEU A 111 -14.61 -7.30 -2.98
C LEU A 111 -14.80 -7.58 -4.48
N ALA A 112 -13.72 -7.77 -5.23
CA ALA A 112 -13.83 -8.12 -6.65
C ALA A 112 -14.45 -9.52 -6.81
N ARG A 113 -13.97 -10.50 -6.03
CA ARG A 113 -14.53 -11.86 -6.02
C ARG A 113 -16.00 -11.90 -5.65
N SER A 114 -16.45 -11.04 -4.72
CA SER A 114 -17.87 -10.98 -4.36
C SER A 114 -18.73 -10.35 -5.44
N GLY A 115 -18.24 -9.30 -6.12
CA GLY A 115 -18.94 -8.63 -7.21
C GLY A 115 -19.16 -9.51 -8.44
N ASP A 116 -18.17 -10.33 -8.79
CA ASP A 116 -18.21 -11.18 -10.00
C ASP A 116 -18.91 -12.54 -9.78
N ALA A 117 -19.14 -12.94 -8.53
CA ALA A 117 -19.75 -14.23 -8.22
C ALA A 117 -21.28 -14.20 -8.37
N PRO A 118 -21.91 -15.22 -9.00
CA PRO A 118 -23.35 -15.46 -8.85
C PRO A 118 -23.70 -15.66 -7.38
N ASP A 119 -24.97 -15.51 -7.00
CA ASP A 119 -25.45 -15.67 -5.63
C ASP A 119 -25.13 -17.09 -5.11
N THR A 120 -23.97 -17.20 -4.47
CA THR A 120 -23.29 -18.45 -4.12
C THR A 120 -22.65 -18.26 -2.76
N PRO A 121 -22.43 -19.35 -1.99
CA PRO A 121 -21.73 -19.28 -0.71
C PRO A 121 -20.35 -18.60 -0.80
N GLY A 122 -19.68 -18.67 -1.96
CA GLY A 122 -18.40 -18.00 -2.20
C GLY A 122 -18.48 -16.47 -2.17
N ARG A 123 -19.62 -15.88 -2.56
CA ARG A 123 -19.85 -14.43 -2.50
C ARG A 123 -19.91 -13.94 -1.06
N ALA A 124 -20.69 -14.61 -0.22
CA ALA A 124 -20.82 -14.27 1.20
C ALA A 124 -19.47 -14.38 1.92
N ALA A 125 -18.74 -15.49 1.72
CA ALA A 125 -17.43 -15.68 2.31
C ALA A 125 -16.42 -14.59 1.87
N ALA A 126 -16.46 -14.16 0.61
CA ALA A 126 -15.60 -13.08 0.12
C ALA A 126 -15.98 -11.72 0.72
N LEU A 127 -17.26 -11.44 0.96
CA LEU A 127 -17.69 -10.23 1.68
C LEU A 127 -17.27 -10.26 3.14
N GLU A 128 -17.46 -11.37 3.83
CA GLU A 128 -17.01 -11.56 5.22
C GLU A 128 -15.49 -11.34 5.36
N GLU A 129 -14.70 -11.89 4.43
CA GLU A 129 -13.25 -11.66 4.37
C GLU A 129 -12.93 -10.17 4.17
N ALA A 130 -13.62 -9.49 3.25
CA ALA A 130 -13.42 -8.06 3.02
C ALA A 130 -13.74 -7.24 4.29
N VAL A 131 -14.86 -7.54 4.95
CA VAL A 131 -15.26 -6.85 6.17
C VAL A 131 -14.24 -7.08 7.30
N ALA A 132 -13.75 -8.31 7.46
CA ALA A 132 -12.76 -8.65 8.49
C ALA A 132 -11.40 -7.95 8.27
N LEU A 133 -11.01 -7.70 7.02
CA LEU A 133 -9.76 -7.01 6.70
C LEU A 133 -9.81 -5.51 6.99
N HIS A 134 -11.00 -4.89 6.89
CA HIS A 134 -11.19 -3.45 7.11
C HIS A 134 -11.28 -3.11 8.61
N ARG A 135 -10.13 -3.14 9.30
CA ARG A 135 -10.02 -2.99 10.76
C ARG A 135 -10.10 -1.54 11.28
N GLY A 136 -10.25 -0.57 10.40
CA GLY A 136 -10.33 0.86 10.75
C GLY A 136 -10.06 1.75 9.54
N PRO A 137 -10.02 3.08 9.72
CA PRO A 137 -9.76 4.00 8.62
C PRO A 137 -8.41 3.72 7.95
N PHE A 138 -8.35 3.88 6.62
CA PHE A 138 -7.10 3.79 5.87
C PHE A 138 -6.09 4.82 6.37
N LEU A 139 -4.86 4.40 6.69
CA LEU A 139 -3.79 5.29 7.19
C LEU A 139 -4.25 6.18 8.34
N ASP A 140 -4.98 5.62 9.30
CA ASP A 140 -5.49 6.38 10.44
C ASP A 140 -4.36 7.01 11.26
N GLY A 141 -4.49 8.30 11.57
CA GLY A 141 -3.47 9.10 12.26
C GLY A 141 -2.10 9.22 11.55
N PHE A 142 -1.94 8.66 10.35
CA PHE A 142 -0.66 8.64 9.65
C PHE A 142 -0.48 9.88 8.77
N TYR A 143 0.71 10.47 8.85
CA TYR A 143 1.09 11.60 8.01
C TYR A 143 2.60 11.55 7.70
N VAL A 144 2.96 12.04 6.50
CA VAL A 144 4.33 12.32 6.08
C VAL A 144 4.57 13.83 6.13
N PRO A 145 5.61 14.31 6.84
CA PRO A 145 6.00 15.72 6.84
C PRO A 145 6.36 16.23 5.44
N ASP A 146 6.11 17.52 5.17
CA ASP A 146 6.47 18.21 3.94
C ASP A 146 5.94 17.57 2.63
N ALA A 147 4.90 16.74 2.74
CA ALA A 147 4.27 16.03 1.63
C ALA A 147 2.75 16.29 1.59
N PRO A 148 2.30 17.55 1.37
CA PRO A 148 0.88 17.89 1.36
C PRO A 148 0.09 17.15 0.27
N ASP A 149 0.74 16.84 -0.85
CA ASP A 149 0.14 16.15 -1.99
C ASP A 149 -0.14 14.68 -1.67
N PHE A 150 0.77 14.03 -0.93
CA PHE A 150 0.52 12.73 -0.32
C PHE A 150 -0.69 12.76 0.62
N GLN A 151 -0.82 13.80 1.47
CA GLN A 151 -1.98 13.89 2.38
C GLN A 151 -3.30 13.98 1.63
N ARG A 152 -3.37 14.86 0.62
CA ARG A 152 -4.57 15.00 -0.21
C ARG A 152 -4.93 13.69 -0.91
N TRP A 153 -3.93 12.95 -1.40
CA TRP A 153 -4.13 11.62 -1.96
C TRP A 153 -4.64 10.62 -0.92
N ALA A 154 -4.04 10.57 0.27
CA ALA A 154 -4.41 9.64 1.34
C ALA A 154 -5.85 9.90 1.82
N ASP A 155 -6.25 11.16 1.97
CA ASP A 155 -7.62 11.54 2.34
C ASP A 155 -8.65 11.13 1.28
N ALA A 156 -8.32 11.33 0.00
CA ALA A 156 -9.19 10.90 -1.09
C ALA A 156 -9.33 9.36 -1.11
N GLU A 157 -8.25 8.63 -0.87
CA GLU A 157 -8.28 7.17 -0.85
C GLU A 157 -9.01 6.62 0.38
N ARG A 158 -8.84 7.26 1.55
CA ARG A 158 -9.59 6.93 2.77
C ARG A 158 -11.09 7.06 2.57
N ARG A 159 -11.56 8.16 1.95
CA ARG A 159 -12.98 8.34 1.62
C ARG A 159 -13.49 7.24 0.69
N ARG A 160 -12.78 6.97 -0.41
CA ARG A 160 -13.16 5.91 -1.36
C ARG A 160 -13.26 4.53 -0.72
N LEU A 161 -12.33 4.19 0.18
CA LEU A 161 -12.32 2.91 0.86
C LEU A 161 -13.48 2.82 1.87
N ALA A 162 -13.78 3.90 2.59
CA ALA A 162 -14.92 3.99 3.49
C ALA A 162 -16.26 3.85 2.74
N ASP A 163 -16.45 4.56 1.63
CA ASP A 163 -17.66 4.47 0.81
C ASP A 163 -17.88 3.04 0.31
N ARG A 164 -16.81 2.39 -0.19
CA ARG A 164 -16.89 0.99 -0.62
C ARG A 164 -17.19 0.02 0.52
N HIS A 165 -16.67 0.29 1.71
CA HIS A 165 -16.90 -0.55 2.87
C HIS A 165 -18.35 -0.43 3.34
N GLY A 166 -18.92 0.79 3.36
CA GLY A 166 -20.34 1.01 3.64
C GLY A 166 -21.25 0.20 2.71
N ASN A 167 -21.02 0.29 1.40
CA ASN A 167 -21.77 -0.48 0.41
C ASN A 167 -21.63 -2.01 0.54
N ALA A 168 -20.59 -2.51 1.22
CA ALA A 168 -20.37 -3.93 1.42
C ALA A 168 -21.08 -4.46 2.69
N LEU A 169 -21.58 -3.58 3.56
CA LEU A 169 -22.33 -3.90 4.76
C LEU A 169 -23.86 -3.85 4.55
N GLU A 170 -24.32 -3.19 3.49
CA GLU A 170 -25.73 -3.14 3.06
C GLU A 170 -26.17 -4.41 2.33
#